data_AF-A0A800BSD3-F1
#
_entry.id   AF-A0A800BSD3-F1
#
_cell.length_a   1.000
_cell.length_b   1.000
_cell.length_c   1.000
_cell.angle_alpha   90.00
_cell.angle_beta   90.00
_cell.angle_gamma   90.00
#
_symmetry.space_group_name_H-M   'P 1'
#
loop_
_entity.id
_entity.type
_entity.pdbx_description
1 polymer ?
#
loop_
_entity_poly.entity_id
_entity_poly.type
_entity_poly.pdbx_seq_one_letter_code
_entity_poly.pdbx_strand_id
1 'polypeptide(L)'
;MPMFDVSQVENSLGVSFSDKTLLQRALTHRSYLNENPDIPWEDNERLEFLGDAILDFVIGEYLYHRFPEMREGGLTSLRAALVRMETLARFAKRLGLGHHILMGRGEAESGGRERPAILCAAFEAVVGALYLDQGLAAVQEFVQRFTEPELNRILEEKLVKDAKSQLQELSQGWLRLTPVYRTVAERGPDHAKEFTVEVLIGDQVYGRGVGRSKHAAEEEAAKEALARLRRLESAKARVKLPGPIWRALLTLVDALRGLRWVLAGSVASALNGLPVEPRDIDILADKAEAGHIAEALADFAVEPLAWRETPNYASYLGRFRVEGVEVQVMGDLVIKGRGCTLTPALYARPRRVSVADESLLVVPLEAQLVANFFIEGKEGRVRQIAAHLRACGYDKALLRQLLAEQELPESIVEEIWGLLADG
;
A
#
# COMPACT_ATOMS: atom_id res chain seq x y z
N MET A 1 20.86 -44.86 37.15
CA MET A 1 19.94 -43.78 36.74
C MET A 1 20.74 -42.79 35.93
N PRO A 2 20.28 -42.32 34.75
CA PRO A 2 21.00 -41.25 34.07
C PRO A 2 21.07 -40.07 35.04
N MET A 3 22.29 -39.69 35.41
CA MET A 3 22.53 -38.52 36.26
C MET A 3 21.96 -37.31 35.50
N PHE A 4 20.95 -36.68 36.08
CA PHE A 4 20.51 -35.37 35.64
C PHE A 4 21.71 -34.43 35.79
N ASP A 5 22.35 -34.09 34.66
CA ASP A 5 23.52 -33.22 34.65
C ASP A 5 23.05 -31.77 34.74
N VAL A 6 22.87 -31.32 35.98
CA VAL A 6 22.45 -29.97 36.31
C VAL A 6 23.35 -28.93 35.64
N SER A 7 24.65 -29.19 35.55
CA SER A 7 25.61 -28.25 34.96
C SER A 7 25.39 -28.04 33.47
N GLN A 8 24.96 -29.07 32.74
CA GLN A 8 24.61 -28.92 31.32
C GLN A 8 23.38 -28.01 31.12
N VAL A 9 22.39 -28.14 32.01
CA VAL A 9 21.18 -27.31 31.97
C VAL A 9 21.52 -25.86 32.32
N GLU A 10 22.29 -25.64 33.38
CA GLU A 10 22.73 -24.31 33.81
C GLU A 10 23.50 -23.56 32.71
N ASN A 11 24.36 -24.27 31.99
CA ASN A 11 25.06 -23.72 30.83
C ASN A 11 24.10 -23.32 29.70
N SER A 12 23.07 -24.14 29.44
CA SER A 12 22.07 -23.86 28.41
C SER A 12 21.18 -22.66 28.78
N LEU A 13 20.85 -22.52 30.06
CA LEU A 13 20.11 -21.39 30.60
C LEU A 13 20.95 -20.11 30.74
N GLY A 14 22.27 -20.25 30.89
CA GLY A 14 23.16 -19.15 31.23
C GLY A 14 22.89 -18.56 32.62
N VAL A 15 22.51 -19.43 33.57
CA VAL A 15 22.30 -19.11 35.00
C VAL A 15 22.79 -20.30 35.85
N SER A 16 23.29 -20.03 37.04
CA SER A 16 23.71 -21.07 38.00
C SER A 16 22.84 -21.02 39.24
N PHE A 17 22.28 -22.15 39.64
CA PHE A 17 21.43 -22.30 40.81
C PHE A 17 22.26 -22.56 42.07
N SER A 18 21.87 -21.96 43.20
CA SER A 18 22.42 -22.32 44.51
C SER A 18 21.79 -23.62 45.01
N ASP A 19 20.46 -23.72 44.93
CA ASP A 19 19.71 -24.94 45.19
C ASP A 19 19.40 -25.68 43.87
N LYS A 20 20.22 -26.68 43.57
CA LYS A 20 20.08 -27.52 42.36
C LYS A 20 18.75 -28.30 42.33
N THR A 21 18.14 -28.53 43.50
CA THR A 21 16.88 -29.29 43.57
C THR A 21 15.71 -28.52 42.97
N LEU A 22 15.76 -27.18 42.96
CA LEU A 22 14.76 -26.35 42.31
C LEU A 22 14.75 -26.55 40.80
N LEU A 23 15.93 -26.53 40.17
CA LEU A 23 16.07 -26.76 38.74
C LEU A 23 15.67 -28.19 38.35
N GLN A 24 16.01 -29.16 39.20
CA GLN A 24 15.62 -30.56 39.01
C GLN A 24 14.09 -30.74 39.06
N ARG A 25 13.41 -30.11 40.02
CA ARG A 25 11.94 -30.10 40.11
C ARG A 25 11.32 -29.40 38.91
N ALA A 26 11.84 -28.24 38.50
CA ALA A 26 11.34 -27.48 37.35
C ALA A 26 11.34 -28.29 36.03
N LEU A 27 12.30 -29.21 35.89
CA LEU A 27 12.45 -30.08 34.73
C LEU A 27 11.86 -31.48 34.93
N THR A 28 11.12 -31.74 36.01
CA THR A 28 10.45 -33.03 36.24
C THR A 28 8.99 -32.96 35.82
N HIS A 29 8.64 -33.58 34.70
CA HIS A 29 7.24 -33.76 34.30
C HIS A 29 6.58 -34.87 35.13
N ARG A 30 5.30 -34.71 35.50
CA ARG A 30 4.54 -35.69 36.30
C ARG A 30 4.64 -37.13 35.81
N SER A 31 4.66 -37.35 34.49
CA SER A 31 4.83 -38.69 33.90
C SER A 31 6.08 -39.43 34.38
N TYR A 32 7.14 -38.70 34.73
CA TYR A 32 8.39 -39.28 35.21
C TYR A 32 8.23 -39.88 36.60
N LEU A 33 7.51 -39.18 37.49
CA LEU A 33 7.24 -39.64 38.85
C LEU A 33 6.30 -40.85 38.87
N ASN A 34 5.35 -40.92 37.93
CA ASN A 34 4.48 -42.09 37.75
C ASN A 34 5.27 -43.37 37.46
N GLU A 35 6.41 -43.25 36.76
CA GLU A 35 7.31 -44.38 36.46
C GLU A 35 8.41 -44.57 37.52
N ASN A 36 8.63 -43.59 38.40
CA ASN A 36 9.70 -43.57 39.40
C ASN A 36 9.18 -43.07 40.76
N PRO A 37 8.33 -43.85 41.47
CA PRO A 37 7.66 -43.39 42.69
C PRO A 37 8.58 -43.20 43.90
N ASP A 38 9.78 -43.79 43.88
CA ASP A 38 10.75 -43.71 44.98
C ASP A 38 11.57 -42.40 44.97
N ILE A 39 11.31 -41.52 44.01
CA ILE A 39 12.00 -40.23 43.88
C ILE A 39 11.48 -39.24 44.94
N PRO A 40 12.36 -38.59 45.72
CA PRO A 40 11.94 -37.79 46.87
C PRO A 40 11.53 -36.35 46.54
N TRP A 41 11.33 -35.98 45.27
CA TRP A 41 10.95 -34.62 44.86
C TRP A 41 9.68 -34.60 43.99
N GLU A 42 9.01 -33.44 44.00
CA GLU A 42 7.74 -33.20 43.31
C GLU A 42 7.92 -32.87 41.81
N ASP A 43 6.81 -32.90 41.07
CA ASP A 43 6.76 -32.43 39.68
C ASP A 43 6.83 -30.89 39.58
N ASN A 44 6.86 -30.40 38.35
CA ASN A 44 7.05 -29.00 38.04
C ASN A 44 5.79 -28.12 38.16
N GLU A 45 4.59 -28.67 38.39
CA GLU A 45 3.33 -27.91 38.25
C GLU A 45 3.21 -26.76 39.27
N ARG A 46 3.73 -26.94 40.48
CA ARG A 46 3.74 -25.86 41.49
C ARG A 46 4.69 -24.72 41.13
N LEU A 47 5.81 -25.05 40.49
CA LEU A 47 6.78 -24.07 40.01
C LEU A 47 6.25 -23.37 38.76
N GLU A 48 5.58 -24.10 37.87
CA GLU A 48 4.85 -23.56 36.71
C GLU A 48 3.84 -22.50 37.15
N PHE A 49 2.95 -22.84 38.10
CA PHE A 49 1.97 -21.92 38.64
C PHE A 49 2.58 -20.62 39.18
N LEU A 50 3.69 -20.72 39.93
CA LEU A 50 4.39 -19.55 40.44
C LEU A 50 5.08 -18.76 39.31
N GLY A 51 5.71 -19.47 38.38
CA GLY A 51 6.44 -18.90 37.25
C GLY A 51 5.57 -18.10 36.29
N ASP A 52 4.36 -18.58 36.00
CA ASP A 52 3.36 -17.87 35.18
C ASP A 52 3.04 -16.49 35.77
N ALA A 53 2.68 -16.44 37.06
CA ALA A 53 2.38 -15.18 37.75
C ALA A 53 3.57 -14.20 37.75
N ILE A 54 4.80 -14.72 37.88
CA ILE A 54 6.02 -13.90 37.83
C ILE A 54 6.29 -13.38 36.42
N LEU A 55 6.12 -14.22 35.40
CA LEU A 55 6.27 -13.81 33.99
C LEU A 55 5.28 -12.71 33.65
N ASP A 56 4.03 -12.85 34.05
CA ASP A 56 2.99 -11.83 33.85
C ASP A 56 3.36 -10.49 34.48
N PHE A 57 3.91 -10.52 35.70
CA PHE A 57 4.41 -9.33 36.38
C PHE A 57 5.61 -8.71 35.65
N VAL A 58 6.67 -9.50 35.39
CA VAL A 58 7.93 -9.01 34.80
C VAL A 58 7.70 -8.45 33.40
N ILE A 59 6.89 -9.13 32.58
CA ILE A 59 6.55 -8.65 31.23
C ILE A 59 5.64 -7.42 31.32
N GLY A 60 4.67 -7.41 32.24
CA GLY A 60 3.81 -6.24 32.47
C GLY A 60 4.60 -4.99 32.84
N GLU A 61 5.52 -5.11 33.80
CA GLU A 61 6.42 -4.03 34.24
C GLU A 61 7.32 -3.55 33.09
N TYR A 62 7.95 -4.47 32.36
CA TYR A 62 8.77 -4.15 31.20
C TYR A 62 7.99 -3.37 30.14
N LEU A 63 6.77 -3.81 29.79
CA LEU A 63 5.94 -3.12 28.79
C LEU A 63 5.49 -1.73 29.28
N TYR A 64 5.15 -1.59 30.56
CA TYR A 64 4.76 -0.32 31.16
C TYR A 64 5.87 0.74 31.02
N HIS A 65 7.11 0.36 31.29
CA HIS A 65 8.26 1.26 31.13
C HIS A 65 8.67 1.45 29.66
N ARG A 66 8.55 0.43 28.82
CA ARG A 66 8.93 0.48 27.40
C ARG A 66 8.00 1.36 26.57
N PHE A 67 6.71 1.41 26.92
CA PHE A 67 5.67 2.14 26.18
C PHE A 67 4.85 3.06 27.08
N PRO A 68 5.45 4.17 27.58
CA PRO A 68 4.77 5.06 28.55
C PRO A 68 3.51 5.73 28.00
N GLU A 69 3.36 5.82 26.67
CA GLU A 69 2.22 6.46 26.00
C GLU A 69 1.15 5.45 25.53
N MET A 70 1.39 4.15 25.66
CA MET A 70 0.46 3.13 25.19
C MET A 70 -0.68 2.93 26.19
N ARG A 71 -1.92 2.87 25.68
CA ARG A 71 -3.11 2.60 26.49
C ARG A 71 -3.10 1.18 27.05
N GLU A 72 -3.76 0.99 28.18
CA GLU A 72 -3.89 -0.29 28.89
C GLU A 72 -4.22 -1.47 27.96
N GLY A 73 -5.26 -1.36 27.12
CA GLY A 73 -5.62 -2.46 26.21
C GLY A 73 -4.51 -2.87 25.22
N GLY A 74 -3.66 -1.93 24.81
CA GLY A 74 -2.49 -2.22 23.97
C GLY A 74 -1.42 -2.99 24.73
N LEU A 75 -1.14 -2.57 25.98
CA LEU A 75 -0.21 -3.24 26.89
C LEU A 75 -0.70 -4.66 27.22
N THR A 76 -1.99 -4.82 27.54
CA THR A 76 -2.62 -6.12 27.82
C THR A 76 -2.53 -7.05 26.60
N SER A 77 -2.75 -6.53 25.39
CA SER A 77 -2.60 -7.31 24.16
C SER A 77 -1.15 -7.75 23.90
N LEU A 78 -0.16 -6.88 24.14
CA LEU A 78 1.25 -7.24 23.98
C LEU A 78 1.71 -8.25 25.04
N ARG A 79 1.30 -8.06 26.30
CA ARG A 79 1.61 -9.02 27.37
C ARG A 79 1.08 -10.40 27.02
N ALA A 80 -0.20 -10.51 26.67
CA ALA A 80 -0.82 -11.78 26.29
C ALA A 80 -0.10 -12.46 25.11
N ALA A 81 0.40 -11.69 24.14
CA ALA A 81 1.16 -12.24 23.02
C ALA A 81 2.56 -12.74 23.42
N LEU A 82 3.16 -12.15 24.44
CA LEU A 82 4.49 -12.51 24.96
C LEU A 82 4.45 -13.70 25.93
N VAL A 83 3.39 -13.84 26.73
CA VAL A 83 3.23 -14.95 27.69
C VAL A 83 2.43 -16.14 27.15
N ARG A 84 1.89 -16.06 25.93
CA ARG A 84 1.14 -17.21 25.37
C ARG A 84 2.01 -18.45 25.20
N MET A 85 1.35 -19.61 25.25
CA MET A 85 1.96 -20.94 25.14
C MET A 85 2.94 -21.06 23.96
N GLU A 86 2.57 -20.60 22.76
CA GLU A 86 3.46 -20.74 21.60
C GLU A 86 4.75 -19.94 21.76
N THR A 87 4.68 -18.79 22.43
CA THR A 87 5.82 -17.91 22.67
C THR A 87 6.76 -18.50 23.71
N LEU A 88 6.22 -18.92 24.86
CA LEU A 88 7.03 -19.53 25.91
C LEU A 88 7.62 -20.87 25.46
N ALA A 89 6.88 -21.67 24.67
CA ALA A 89 7.42 -22.86 24.03
C ALA A 89 8.58 -22.56 23.07
N ARG A 90 8.55 -21.44 22.32
CA ARG A 90 9.69 -21.00 21.51
C ARG A 90 10.91 -20.66 22.37
N PHE A 91 10.71 -20.01 23.52
CA PHE A 91 11.81 -19.70 24.44
C PHE A 91 12.43 -20.98 24.99
N ALA A 92 11.60 -21.93 25.42
CA ALA A 92 12.03 -23.26 25.85
C ALA A 92 12.84 -24.01 24.77
N LYS A 93 12.39 -23.96 23.51
CA LYS A 93 13.11 -24.58 22.39
C LYS A 93 14.46 -23.91 22.12
N ARG A 94 14.53 -22.58 22.18
CA ARG A 94 15.80 -21.84 22.03
C ARG A 94 16.83 -22.22 23.09
N LEU A 95 16.35 -22.57 24.27
CA LEU A 95 17.15 -23.04 25.40
C LEU A 95 17.44 -24.56 25.38
N GLY A 96 16.88 -25.30 24.41
CA GLY A 96 17.02 -26.76 24.35
C GLY A 96 16.34 -27.52 25.49
N LEU A 97 15.39 -26.90 26.21
CA LEU A 97 14.80 -27.47 27.43
C LEU A 97 14.15 -28.84 27.22
N GLY A 98 13.58 -29.09 26.04
CA GLY A 98 12.94 -30.38 25.73
C GLY A 98 13.85 -31.59 25.95
N HIS A 99 15.17 -31.44 25.76
CA HIS A 99 16.15 -32.51 26.00
C HIS A 99 16.44 -32.75 27.48
N HIS A 100 16.19 -31.74 28.32
CA HIS A 100 16.52 -31.77 29.74
C HIS A 100 15.33 -32.13 30.62
N ILE A 101 14.11 -32.08 30.09
CA ILE A 101 12.91 -32.51 30.82
C ILE A 101 12.98 -34.02 31.12
N LEU A 102 12.87 -34.36 32.40
CA LEU A 102 12.66 -35.72 32.89
C LEU A 102 11.19 -36.07 32.66
N MET A 103 10.93 -37.09 31.84
CA MET A 103 9.59 -37.55 31.50
C MET A 103 9.58 -39.07 31.37
N GLY A 104 8.42 -39.67 31.60
CA GLY A 104 8.20 -41.11 31.45
C GLY A 104 8.43 -41.56 30.00
N ARG A 105 8.73 -42.84 29.80
CA ARG A 105 9.05 -43.39 28.47
C ARG A 105 7.90 -43.18 27.47
N GLY A 106 6.66 -43.42 27.88
CA GLY A 106 5.50 -43.24 27.00
C GLY A 106 5.29 -41.77 26.58
N GLU A 107 5.55 -40.82 27.48
CA GLU A 107 5.46 -39.39 27.16
C GLU A 107 6.59 -38.96 26.22
N ALA A 108 7.80 -39.49 26.42
CA ALA A 108 8.92 -39.23 25.53
C ALA A 108 8.68 -39.79 24.11
N GLU A 109 8.24 -41.04 24.01
CA GLU A 109 7.99 -41.73 22.75
C GLU A 109 6.85 -41.12 21.93
N SER A 110 5.85 -40.53 22.60
CA SER A 110 4.75 -39.80 21.95
C SER A 110 5.11 -38.35 21.56
N GLY A 111 6.39 -37.98 21.64
CA GLY A 111 6.89 -36.67 21.21
C GLY A 111 6.71 -35.56 22.24
N GLY A 112 6.53 -35.89 23.53
CA GLY A 112 6.32 -34.90 24.59
C GLY A 112 7.41 -33.82 24.68
N ARG A 113 8.66 -34.16 24.33
CA ARG A 113 9.81 -33.22 24.34
C ARG A 113 9.64 -32.03 23.40
N GLU A 114 8.81 -32.16 22.37
CA GLU A 114 8.56 -31.12 21.37
C GLU A 114 7.19 -30.44 21.55
N ARG A 115 6.36 -30.93 22.48
CA ARG A 115 4.98 -30.49 22.66
C ARG A 115 4.94 -29.08 23.28
N PRO A 116 4.26 -28.10 22.66
CA PRO A 116 4.24 -26.73 23.15
C PRO A 116 3.79 -26.57 24.61
N ALA A 117 2.75 -27.32 25.03
CA ALA A 117 2.26 -27.25 26.40
C ALA A 117 3.32 -27.67 27.44
N ILE A 118 4.04 -28.77 27.20
CA ILE A 118 5.09 -29.27 28.11
C ILE A 118 6.28 -28.31 28.15
N LEU A 119 6.65 -27.76 26.99
CA LEU A 119 7.75 -26.80 26.87
C LEU A 119 7.43 -25.46 27.54
N CYS A 120 6.19 -24.98 27.39
CA CYS A 120 5.68 -23.80 28.08
C CYS A 120 5.77 -23.98 29.60
N ALA A 121 5.16 -25.05 30.11
CA ALA A 121 5.15 -25.39 31.53
C ALA A 121 6.57 -25.50 32.11
N ALA A 122 7.49 -26.14 31.38
CA ALA A 122 8.89 -26.24 31.80
C ALA A 122 9.60 -24.88 31.85
N PHE A 123 9.33 -23.99 30.90
CA PHE A 123 9.89 -22.64 30.91
C PHE A 123 9.36 -21.82 32.10
N GLU A 124 8.04 -21.84 32.34
CA GLU A 124 7.41 -21.22 33.51
C GLU A 124 8.00 -21.78 34.80
N ALA A 125 8.12 -23.11 34.91
CA ALA A 125 8.70 -23.74 36.09
C ALA A 125 10.16 -23.35 36.32
N VAL A 126 10.98 -23.19 35.28
CA VAL A 126 12.36 -22.68 35.40
C VAL A 126 12.36 -21.24 35.91
N VAL A 127 11.43 -20.40 35.45
CA VAL A 127 11.28 -19.03 35.97
C VAL A 127 10.88 -19.03 37.45
N GLY A 128 9.92 -19.87 37.85
CA GLY A 128 9.52 -20.05 39.24
C GLY A 128 10.67 -20.55 40.12
N ALA A 129 11.47 -21.50 39.63
CA ALA A 129 12.67 -21.98 40.31
C ALA A 129 13.72 -20.88 40.47
N LEU A 130 14.01 -20.12 39.40
CA LEU A 130 15.00 -19.05 39.42
C LEU A 130 14.61 -17.94 40.41
N TYR A 131 13.32 -17.61 40.48
CA TYR A 131 12.80 -16.66 41.45
C TYR A 131 13.03 -17.12 42.89
N LEU A 132 12.76 -18.38 43.20
CA LEU A 132 12.96 -18.91 44.56
C LEU A 132 14.44 -18.98 44.95
N ASP A 133 15.33 -19.19 43.98
CA ASP A 133 16.77 -19.27 44.21
C ASP A 133 17.44 -17.89 44.34
N GLN A 134 17.08 -16.94 43.48
CA GLN A 134 17.84 -15.68 43.28
C GLN A 134 16.99 -14.41 43.28
N GLY A 135 15.68 -14.53 43.41
CA GLY A 135 14.75 -13.40 43.47
C GLY A 135 14.46 -12.76 42.10
N LEU A 136 13.69 -11.66 42.17
CA LEU A 136 13.08 -11.04 40.99
C LEU A 136 14.08 -10.44 40.00
N ALA A 137 15.18 -9.87 40.49
CA ALA A 137 16.18 -9.23 39.63
C ALA A 137 16.84 -10.22 38.65
N ALA A 138 17.15 -11.43 39.13
CA ALA A 138 17.70 -12.49 38.28
C ALA A 138 16.70 -12.94 37.21
N VAL A 139 15.40 -13.02 37.56
CA VAL A 139 14.34 -13.34 36.60
C VAL A 139 14.20 -12.27 35.53
N GLN A 140 14.20 -10.98 35.92
CA GLN A 140 14.13 -9.87 34.96
C GLN A 140 15.26 -9.95 33.93
N GLU A 141 16.50 -10.16 34.38
CA GLU A 141 17.66 -10.30 33.49
C GLU A 141 17.52 -11.53 32.57
N PHE A 142 17.09 -12.67 33.11
CA PHE A 142 16.92 -13.89 32.35
C PHE A 142 15.84 -13.75 31.27
N VAL A 143 14.67 -13.23 31.62
CA VAL A 143 13.50 -13.12 30.73
C VAL A 143 13.73 -12.06 29.64
N GLN A 144 14.37 -10.93 29.96
CA GLN A 144 14.64 -9.85 28.99
C GLN A 144 15.44 -10.31 27.76
N ARG A 145 16.30 -11.32 27.89
CA ARG A 145 17.08 -11.92 26.77
C ARG A 145 16.18 -12.45 25.64
N PHE A 146 14.92 -12.77 25.95
CA PHE A 146 13.94 -13.32 25.03
C PHE A 146 12.84 -12.32 24.66
N THR A 147 12.46 -11.46 25.61
CA THR A 147 11.34 -10.53 25.45
C THR A 147 11.55 -9.51 24.34
N GLU A 148 12.71 -8.83 24.26
CA GLU A 148 12.91 -7.76 23.26
C GLU A 148 12.89 -8.30 21.81
N PRO A 149 13.61 -9.39 21.45
CA PRO A 149 13.52 -9.95 20.09
C PRO A 149 12.10 -10.40 19.70
N GLU A 150 11.38 -11.00 20.64
CA GLU A 150 10.02 -11.48 20.39
C GLU A 150 9.01 -10.34 20.30
N LEU A 151 9.17 -9.30 21.13
CA LEU A 151 8.34 -8.10 21.06
C LEU A 151 8.49 -7.42 19.70
N ASN A 152 9.71 -7.26 19.19
CA ASN A 152 9.94 -6.70 17.86
C ASN A 152 9.21 -7.51 16.78
N ARG A 153 9.28 -8.84 16.85
CA ARG A 153 8.55 -9.74 15.95
C ARG A 153 7.03 -9.52 16.01
N ILE A 154 6.48 -9.40 17.22
CA ILE A 154 5.03 -9.17 17.44
C ILE A 154 4.61 -7.79 16.89
N LEU A 155 5.44 -6.77 17.07
CA LEU A 155 5.16 -5.42 16.57
C LEU A 155 5.20 -5.36 15.04
N GLU A 156 6.19 -6.00 14.42
CA GLU A 156 6.26 -6.16 12.96
C GLU A 156 5.01 -6.87 12.43
N GLU A 157 4.63 -8.02 13.01
CA GLU A 157 3.41 -8.75 12.63
C GLU A 157 2.13 -7.87 12.75
N LYS A 158 2.03 -7.07 13.81
CA LYS A 158 0.90 -6.14 14.00
C LYS A 158 0.86 -5.02 12.96
N LEU A 159 2.02 -4.44 12.61
CA LEU A 159 2.14 -3.42 11.56
C LEU A 159 1.74 -3.99 10.18
N VAL A 160 2.09 -5.25 9.89
CA VAL A 160 1.70 -5.93 8.64
C VAL A 160 0.18 -6.08 8.55
N LYS A 161 -0.44 -6.51 9.65
CA LYS A 161 -1.89 -6.69 9.73
C LYS A 161 -2.62 -5.37 9.53
N ASP A 162 -2.06 -4.28 10.04
CA ASP A 162 -2.60 -2.93 9.89
C ASP A 162 -2.56 -2.45 8.43
N ALA A 163 -1.44 -2.59 7.71
CA ALA A 163 -1.32 -2.14 6.32
C ALA A 163 -2.29 -2.85 5.35
N LYS A 164 -2.41 -4.18 5.45
CA LYS A 164 -3.34 -4.95 4.59
C LYS A 164 -4.80 -4.66 4.92
N SER A 165 -5.13 -4.51 6.21
CA SER A 165 -6.50 -4.19 6.65
C SER A 165 -6.88 -2.76 6.21
N GLN A 166 -5.99 -1.79 6.41
CA GLN A 166 -6.18 -0.42 5.94
C GLN A 166 -6.33 -0.33 4.42
N LEU A 167 -5.52 -1.09 3.66
CA LEU A 167 -5.67 -1.17 2.21
C LEU A 167 -7.02 -1.74 1.80
N GLN A 168 -7.47 -2.81 2.48
CA GLN A 168 -8.77 -3.42 2.19
C GLN A 168 -9.92 -2.46 2.53
N GLU A 169 -9.91 -1.80 3.68
CA GLU A 169 -10.92 -0.81 4.07
C GLU A 169 -10.97 0.35 3.08
N LEU A 170 -9.81 0.91 2.73
CA LEU A 170 -9.72 2.04 1.81
C LEU A 170 -10.14 1.63 0.39
N SER A 171 -9.70 0.48 -0.11
CA SER A 171 -10.07 -0.05 -1.41
C SER A 171 -11.56 -0.36 -1.49
N GLN A 172 -12.13 -1.01 -0.47
CA GLN A 172 -13.55 -1.35 -0.43
C GLN A 172 -14.42 -0.11 -0.24
N GLY A 173 -13.95 0.89 0.51
CA GLY A 173 -14.62 2.17 0.73
C GLY A 173 -14.63 3.03 -0.54
N TRP A 174 -13.46 3.20 -1.15
CA TRP A 174 -13.23 4.14 -2.25
C TRP A 174 -13.46 3.55 -3.64
N LEU A 175 -12.99 2.33 -3.88
CA LEU A 175 -13.06 1.65 -5.19
C LEU A 175 -14.15 0.58 -5.26
N ARG A 176 -14.76 0.19 -4.12
CA ARG A 176 -15.72 -0.93 -4.02
C ARG A 176 -15.15 -2.28 -4.48
N LEU A 177 -13.84 -2.42 -4.44
CA LEU A 177 -13.11 -3.61 -4.87
C LEU A 177 -12.24 -4.13 -3.73
N THR A 178 -12.07 -5.45 -3.67
CA THR A 178 -11.22 -6.10 -2.67
C THR A 178 -9.83 -6.35 -3.25
N PRO A 179 -8.74 -5.99 -2.55
CA PRO A 179 -7.38 -6.28 -3.00
C PRO A 179 -7.08 -7.78 -3.07
N VAL A 180 -6.35 -8.21 -4.09
CA VAL A 180 -5.92 -9.60 -4.33
C VAL A 180 -4.40 -9.65 -4.46
N TYR A 181 -3.73 -10.57 -3.78
CA TYR A 181 -2.28 -10.71 -3.80
C TYR A 181 -1.85 -11.88 -4.68
N ARG A 182 -0.78 -11.70 -5.47
CA ARG A 182 -0.20 -12.73 -6.33
C ARG A 182 1.32 -12.72 -6.26
N THR A 183 1.92 -13.88 -5.97
CA THR A 183 3.36 -14.08 -6.12
C THR A 183 3.73 -14.16 -7.60
N VAL A 184 4.64 -13.29 -8.05
CA VAL A 184 5.07 -13.18 -9.46
C VAL A 184 6.50 -13.63 -9.69
N ALA A 185 7.32 -13.72 -8.64
CA ALA A 185 8.65 -14.30 -8.73
C ALA A 185 9.08 -14.93 -7.40
N GLU A 186 9.86 -16.01 -7.49
CA GLU A 186 10.58 -16.63 -6.38
C GLU A 186 12.01 -16.89 -6.85
N ARG A 187 13.02 -16.38 -6.15
CA ARG A 187 14.43 -16.49 -6.53
C ARG A 187 15.32 -16.80 -5.32
N GLY A 188 16.50 -17.37 -5.57
CA GLY A 188 17.48 -17.71 -4.53
C GLY A 188 17.35 -19.14 -3.99
N PRO A 189 18.40 -19.63 -3.30
CA PRO A 189 18.39 -20.95 -2.68
C PRO A 189 17.43 -21.01 -1.49
N ASP A 190 16.96 -22.19 -1.07
CA ASP A 190 15.90 -22.34 -0.05
C ASP A 190 16.17 -21.59 1.27
N HIS A 191 17.43 -21.45 1.65
CA HIS A 191 17.87 -20.74 2.87
C HIS A 191 18.02 -19.22 2.69
N ALA A 192 17.85 -18.70 1.48
CA ALA A 192 17.93 -17.28 1.13
C ALA A 192 16.96 -16.95 -0.03
N LYS A 193 15.73 -17.46 0.06
CA LYS A 193 14.68 -17.20 -0.93
C LYS A 193 14.17 -15.77 -0.83
N GLU A 194 13.97 -15.16 -1.97
CA GLU A 194 13.35 -13.86 -2.15
C GLU A 194 12.07 -14.04 -2.97
N PHE A 195 10.99 -13.45 -2.47
CA PHE A 195 9.66 -13.48 -3.08
C PHE A 195 9.33 -12.09 -3.59
N THR A 196 8.71 -12.02 -4.76
CA THR A 196 8.11 -10.80 -5.28
C THR A 196 6.60 -11.00 -5.39
N VAL A 197 5.84 -10.09 -4.79
CA VAL A 197 4.38 -10.15 -4.76
C VAL A 197 3.81 -8.85 -5.29
N GLU A 198 2.76 -8.95 -6.07
CA GLU A 198 1.94 -7.84 -6.51
C GLU A 198 0.60 -7.86 -5.78
N VAL A 199 0.08 -6.68 -5.43
CA VAL A 199 -1.30 -6.50 -4.99
C VAL A 199 -2.10 -5.84 -6.10
N LEU A 200 -3.20 -6.49 -6.47
CA LEU A 200 -4.12 -6.06 -7.49
C LEU A 200 -5.40 -5.54 -6.85
N ILE A 201 -5.99 -4.49 -7.41
CA ILE A 201 -7.35 -4.06 -7.08
C ILE A 201 -8.12 -4.02 -8.40
N GLY A 202 -9.05 -4.95 -8.58
CA GLY A 202 -9.56 -5.27 -9.92
C GLY A 202 -8.47 -5.92 -10.76
N ASP A 203 -8.29 -5.45 -12.00
CA ASP A 203 -7.31 -6.00 -12.96
C ASP A 203 -5.97 -5.25 -12.95
N GLN A 204 -5.82 -4.25 -12.08
CA GLN A 204 -4.65 -3.37 -12.05
C GLN A 204 -3.75 -3.65 -10.86
N VAL A 205 -2.44 -3.56 -11.06
CA VAL A 205 -1.43 -3.67 -9.99
C VAL A 205 -1.31 -2.33 -9.27
N TYR A 206 -1.62 -2.32 -7.97
CA TYR A 206 -1.56 -1.13 -7.12
C TYR A 206 -0.26 -1.02 -6.32
N GLY A 207 0.44 -2.14 -6.09
CA GLY A 207 1.73 -2.15 -5.41
C GLY A 207 2.47 -3.47 -5.64
N ARG A 208 3.80 -3.43 -5.51
CA ARG A 208 4.70 -4.55 -5.70
C ARG A 208 5.76 -4.56 -4.61
N GLY A 209 5.80 -5.64 -3.84
CA GLY A 209 6.72 -5.80 -2.74
C GLY A 209 7.68 -6.97 -2.94
N VAL A 210 8.86 -6.83 -2.34
CA VAL A 210 9.91 -7.85 -2.33
C VAL A 210 10.25 -8.18 -0.89
N GLY A 211 10.42 -9.46 -0.56
CA GLY A 211 10.75 -9.88 0.80
C GLY A 211 11.33 -11.28 0.88
N ARG A 212 11.97 -11.60 2.01
CA ARG A 212 12.56 -12.93 2.28
C ARG A 212 11.53 -14.02 2.57
N SER A 213 10.25 -13.65 2.63
CA SER A 213 9.12 -14.55 2.73
C SER A 213 7.96 -13.99 1.90
N LYS A 214 6.99 -14.84 1.53
CA LYS A 214 5.76 -14.38 0.84
C LYS A 214 5.03 -13.32 1.64
N HIS A 215 4.98 -13.47 2.96
CA HIS A 215 4.32 -12.53 3.84
C HIS A 215 4.99 -11.16 3.84
N ALA A 216 6.32 -11.11 3.90
CA ALA A 216 7.10 -9.86 3.83
C ALA A 216 6.97 -9.18 2.45
N ALA A 217 6.94 -9.96 1.37
CA ALA A 217 6.71 -9.42 0.02
C ALA A 217 5.29 -8.85 -0.14
N GLU A 218 4.27 -9.53 0.40
CA GLU A 218 2.90 -9.01 0.42
C GLU A 218 2.78 -7.72 1.26
N GLU A 219 3.57 -7.58 2.31
CA GLU A 219 3.58 -6.40 3.18
C GLU A 219 4.06 -5.16 2.42
N GLU A 220 5.23 -5.25 1.77
CA GLU A 220 5.75 -4.13 0.99
C GLU A 220 4.81 -3.76 -0.17
N ALA A 221 4.17 -4.77 -0.78
CA ALA A 221 3.15 -4.55 -1.81
C ALA A 221 1.94 -3.77 -1.23
N ALA A 222 1.47 -4.16 -0.02
CA ALA A 222 0.35 -3.52 0.64
C ALA A 222 0.65 -2.07 1.05
N LYS A 223 1.86 -1.80 1.58
CA LYS A 223 2.31 -0.45 1.95
C LYS A 223 2.36 0.47 0.74
N GLU A 224 2.96 0.00 -0.36
CA GLU A 224 3.03 0.76 -1.61
C GLU A 224 1.62 1.06 -2.14
N ALA A 225 0.77 0.03 -2.21
CA ALA A 225 -0.61 0.19 -2.67
C ALA A 225 -1.43 1.12 -1.78
N LEU A 226 -1.29 1.04 -0.46
CA LEU A 226 -1.98 1.93 0.48
C LEU A 226 -1.53 3.38 0.30
N ALA A 227 -0.22 3.60 0.18
CA ALA A 227 0.35 4.92 -0.06
C ALA A 227 -0.11 5.50 -1.40
N ARG A 228 -0.16 4.67 -2.45
CA ARG A 228 -0.71 5.05 -3.75
C ARG A 228 -2.18 5.42 -3.59
N LEU A 229 -3.00 4.54 -3.02
CA LEU A 229 -4.44 4.72 -2.90
C LEU A 229 -4.81 5.96 -2.07
N ARG A 230 -4.09 6.24 -0.98
CA ARG A 230 -4.26 7.47 -0.17
C ARG A 230 -3.91 8.74 -0.95
N ARG A 231 -2.85 8.71 -1.76
CA ARG A 231 -2.54 9.81 -2.69
C ARG A 231 -3.69 10.03 -3.66
N LEU A 232 -4.20 8.96 -4.28
CA LEU A 232 -5.29 9.05 -5.24
C LEU A 232 -6.63 9.53 -4.61
N GLU A 233 -6.91 9.17 -3.37
CA GLU A 233 -8.11 9.63 -2.64
C GLU A 233 -7.99 11.12 -2.27
N SER A 234 -6.83 11.53 -1.73
CA SER A 234 -6.53 12.92 -1.36
C SER A 234 -6.56 13.86 -2.57
N ALA A 235 -6.14 13.33 -3.73
CA ALA A 235 -6.15 14.00 -5.00
C ALA A 235 -7.55 14.37 -5.52
N LYS A 236 -8.49 13.42 -5.42
CA LYS A 236 -9.88 13.60 -5.86
C LYS A 236 -10.60 14.72 -5.09
N ALA A 237 -10.24 14.96 -3.82
CA ALA A 237 -10.88 15.98 -2.99
C ALA A 237 -10.74 17.42 -3.54
N ARG A 238 -9.76 17.67 -4.43
CA ARG A 238 -9.45 19.01 -4.97
C ARG A 238 -9.99 19.28 -6.37
N VAL A 239 -10.45 18.26 -7.09
CA VAL A 239 -10.89 18.37 -8.49
C VAL A 239 -12.19 17.59 -8.69
N LYS A 240 -13.26 18.26 -9.13
CA LYS A 240 -14.57 17.63 -9.40
C LYS A 240 -14.58 16.91 -10.77
N LEU A 241 -13.82 15.82 -10.90
CA LEU A 241 -13.92 14.91 -12.03
C LEU A 241 -14.69 13.63 -11.64
N PRO A 242 -15.45 13.03 -12.57
CA PRO A 242 -16.07 11.72 -12.33
C PRO A 242 -15.03 10.66 -11.98
N GLY A 243 -15.39 9.72 -11.09
CA GLY A 243 -14.47 8.69 -10.60
C GLY A 243 -13.75 7.88 -11.70
N PRO A 244 -14.44 7.43 -12.77
CA PRO A 244 -13.77 6.75 -13.89
C PRO A 244 -12.75 7.63 -14.62
N ILE A 245 -13.12 8.87 -14.96
CA ILE A 245 -12.23 9.85 -15.61
C ILE A 245 -10.98 10.08 -14.77
N TRP A 246 -11.19 10.25 -13.46
CA TRP A 246 -10.12 10.45 -12.49
C TRP A 246 -9.10 9.31 -12.50
N ARG A 247 -9.56 8.06 -12.44
CA ARG A 247 -8.67 6.89 -12.49
C ARG A 247 -7.95 6.77 -13.82
N ALA A 248 -8.67 6.94 -14.93
CA ALA A 248 -8.08 6.89 -16.26
C ALA A 248 -6.96 7.93 -16.43
N LEU A 249 -7.16 9.16 -15.95
CA LEU A 249 -6.12 10.21 -15.96
C LEU A 249 -4.86 9.80 -15.20
N LEU A 250 -4.99 9.15 -14.05
CA LEU A 250 -3.83 8.71 -13.27
C LEU A 250 -3.05 7.61 -13.98
N THR A 251 -3.75 6.62 -14.54
CA THR A 251 -3.14 5.58 -15.37
C THR A 251 -2.40 6.21 -16.55
N LEU A 252 -2.97 7.23 -17.19
CA LEU A 252 -2.32 7.98 -18.27
C LEU A 252 -1.08 8.74 -17.80
N VAL A 253 -1.13 9.42 -16.64
CA VAL A 253 0.02 10.14 -16.09
C VAL A 253 1.21 9.20 -15.82
N ASP A 254 0.93 8.02 -15.26
CA ASP A 254 1.96 7.01 -15.04
C ASP A 254 2.49 6.44 -16.36
N ALA A 255 1.61 6.05 -17.28
CA ALA A 255 1.98 5.43 -18.56
C ALA A 255 2.70 6.38 -19.52
N LEU A 256 2.36 7.66 -19.50
CA LEU A 256 2.88 8.68 -20.42
C LEU A 256 3.99 9.54 -19.78
N ARG A 257 4.60 9.05 -18.70
CA ARG A 257 5.66 9.78 -17.99
C ARG A 257 6.84 10.05 -18.92
N GLY A 258 7.22 11.32 -19.05
CA GLY A 258 8.31 11.77 -19.91
C GLY A 258 7.89 12.12 -21.35
N LEU A 259 6.65 11.84 -21.73
CA LEU A 259 6.07 12.27 -23.01
C LEU A 259 5.41 13.64 -22.88
N ARG A 260 5.31 14.36 -24.00
CA ARG A 260 4.67 15.68 -24.07
C ARG A 260 3.24 15.57 -24.57
N TRP A 261 2.27 15.83 -23.71
CA TRP A 261 0.87 15.73 -24.11
C TRP A 261 0.03 16.74 -23.35
N VAL A 262 -1.11 17.10 -23.93
CA VAL A 262 -2.02 18.11 -23.38
C VAL A 262 -3.44 17.54 -23.36
N LEU A 263 -4.12 17.69 -22.22
CA LEU A 263 -5.53 17.36 -22.09
C LEU A 263 -6.38 18.40 -22.81
N ALA A 264 -7.33 17.93 -23.61
CA ALA A 264 -8.30 18.75 -24.31
C ALA A 264 -9.74 18.37 -23.95
N GLY A 265 -10.68 18.93 -24.71
CA GLY A 265 -12.09 18.55 -24.65
C GLY A 265 -12.75 18.77 -23.29
N SER A 266 -13.63 17.85 -22.92
CA SER A 266 -14.50 17.97 -21.76
C SER A 266 -13.73 17.96 -20.43
N VAL A 267 -12.64 17.18 -20.34
CA VAL A 267 -11.77 17.12 -19.17
C VAL A 267 -11.00 18.42 -18.99
N ALA A 268 -10.40 18.95 -20.05
CA ALA A 268 -9.72 20.24 -20.00
C ALA A 268 -10.70 21.37 -19.63
N SER A 269 -11.90 21.36 -20.19
CA SER A 269 -12.98 22.29 -19.80
C SER A 269 -13.24 22.23 -18.28
N ALA A 270 -13.45 21.04 -17.71
CA ALA A 270 -13.71 20.86 -16.28
C ALA A 270 -12.53 21.30 -15.41
N LEU A 271 -11.30 20.96 -15.81
CA LEU A 271 -10.07 21.36 -15.11
C LEU A 271 -9.80 22.86 -15.15
N ASN A 272 -10.33 23.57 -16.16
CA ASN A 272 -10.32 25.03 -16.21
C ASN A 272 -11.50 25.67 -15.46
N GLY A 273 -12.36 24.90 -14.78
CA GLY A 273 -13.46 25.41 -13.97
C GLY A 273 -14.80 25.54 -14.69
N LEU A 274 -14.90 25.13 -15.96
CA LEU A 274 -16.18 25.12 -16.67
C LEU A 274 -17.10 24.04 -16.06
N PRO A 275 -18.37 24.34 -15.72
CA PRO A 275 -19.29 23.36 -15.13
C PRO A 275 -19.79 22.38 -16.20
N VAL A 276 -18.95 21.40 -16.53
CA VAL A 276 -19.23 20.30 -17.45
C VAL A 276 -18.85 18.98 -16.80
N GLU A 277 -19.57 17.93 -17.15
CA GLU A 277 -19.28 16.57 -16.70
C GLU A 277 -18.62 15.78 -17.83
N PRO A 278 -17.30 15.52 -17.77
CA PRO A 278 -16.59 14.79 -18.81
C PRO A 278 -16.94 13.30 -18.82
N ARG A 279 -16.91 12.68 -20.01
CA ARG A 279 -17.23 11.26 -20.22
C ARG A 279 -16.10 10.48 -20.91
N ASP A 280 -15.20 11.21 -21.53
CA ASP A 280 -14.07 10.79 -22.34
C ASP A 280 -12.84 11.64 -21.99
N ILE A 281 -11.67 11.20 -22.42
CA ILE A 281 -10.41 11.94 -22.28
C ILE A 281 -9.85 12.20 -23.67
N ASP A 282 -9.69 13.49 -24.03
CA ASP A 282 -9.02 13.89 -25.26
C ASP A 282 -7.58 14.29 -24.95
N ILE A 283 -6.63 13.71 -25.67
CA ILE A 283 -5.20 14.00 -25.60
C ILE A 283 -4.76 14.59 -26.94
N LEU A 284 -4.07 15.72 -26.89
CA LEU A 284 -3.46 16.38 -28.05
C LEU A 284 -1.95 16.33 -27.95
N ALA A 285 -1.31 16.06 -29.07
CA ALA A 285 0.14 16.04 -29.22
C ALA A 285 0.54 16.38 -30.68
N ASP A 286 1.85 16.54 -30.92
CA ASP A 286 2.36 16.50 -32.30
C ASP A 286 2.34 15.06 -32.84
N LYS A 287 2.43 14.86 -34.15
CA LYS A 287 2.39 13.51 -34.75
C LYS A 287 3.41 12.54 -34.16
N ALA A 288 4.65 12.99 -33.93
CA ALA A 288 5.72 12.11 -33.46
C ALA A 288 5.41 11.64 -32.04
N GLU A 289 5.02 12.57 -31.20
CA GLU A 289 4.68 12.34 -29.80
C GLU A 289 3.37 11.54 -29.66
N ALA A 290 2.38 11.76 -30.52
CA ALA A 290 1.18 10.93 -30.61
C ALA A 290 1.52 9.47 -30.95
N GLY A 291 2.56 9.23 -31.76
CA GLY A 291 3.10 7.90 -32.02
C GLY A 291 3.64 7.24 -30.76
N HIS A 292 4.48 7.94 -30.00
CA HIS A 292 5.02 7.43 -28.73
C HIS A 292 3.91 7.18 -27.68
N ILE A 293 2.90 8.06 -27.62
CA ILE A 293 1.73 7.88 -26.75
C ILE A 293 0.96 6.60 -27.16
N ALA A 294 0.76 6.39 -28.47
CA ALA A 294 0.06 5.20 -28.96
C ALA A 294 0.84 3.90 -28.65
N GLU A 295 2.17 3.94 -28.72
CA GLU A 295 3.04 2.82 -28.31
C GLU A 295 2.94 2.57 -26.80
N ALA A 296 3.01 3.62 -25.98
CA ALA A 296 2.88 3.53 -24.52
C ALA A 296 1.50 3.01 -24.07
N LEU A 297 0.47 3.24 -24.88
CA LEU A 297 -0.90 2.79 -24.63
C LEU A 297 -1.30 1.56 -25.46
N ALA A 298 -0.36 0.83 -26.04
CA ALA A 298 -0.66 -0.29 -26.94
C ALA A 298 -1.59 -1.35 -26.31
N ASP A 299 -1.41 -1.65 -25.02
CA ASP A 299 -2.24 -2.60 -24.27
C ASP A 299 -3.69 -2.12 -24.06
N PHE A 300 -3.95 -0.82 -24.25
CA PHE A 300 -5.27 -0.21 -24.11
C PHE A 300 -5.93 0.08 -25.47
N ALA A 301 -5.28 -0.27 -26.59
CA ALA A 301 -5.72 0.14 -27.93
C ALA A 301 -7.06 -0.50 -28.32
N VAL A 302 -8.01 0.35 -28.74
CA VAL A 302 -9.27 -0.06 -29.38
C VAL A 302 -9.17 0.15 -30.88
N GLU A 303 -8.62 1.29 -31.30
CA GLU A 303 -8.33 1.60 -32.68
C GLU A 303 -6.94 2.22 -32.79
N PRO A 304 -6.07 1.70 -33.66
CA PRO A 304 -4.70 2.19 -33.77
C PRO A 304 -4.65 3.62 -34.31
N LEU A 305 -3.57 4.32 -34.00
CA LEU A 305 -3.30 5.66 -34.50
C LEU A 305 -3.18 5.65 -36.02
N ALA A 306 -4.06 6.36 -36.70
CA ALA A 306 -4.05 6.49 -38.16
C ALA A 306 -4.52 7.89 -38.57
N TRP A 307 -4.08 8.36 -39.74
CA TRP A 307 -4.60 9.59 -40.30
C TRP A 307 -6.09 9.44 -40.61
N ARG A 308 -6.90 10.37 -40.11
CA ARG A 308 -8.35 10.40 -40.31
C ARG A 308 -8.83 11.80 -40.58
N GLU A 309 -9.88 11.87 -41.38
CA GLU A 309 -10.50 13.11 -41.80
C GLU A 309 -12.01 13.02 -41.63
N THR A 310 -12.56 14.06 -41.01
CA THR A 310 -13.99 14.28 -40.83
C THR A 310 -14.34 15.64 -41.43
N PRO A 311 -15.64 15.96 -41.61
CA PRO A 311 -16.04 17.31 -42.04
C PRO A 311 -15.52 18.42 -41.13
N ASN A 312 -15.33 18.14 -39.84
CA ASN A 312 -14.99 19.13 -38.81
C ASN A 312 -13.49 19.18 -38.45
N TYR A 313 -12.74 18.12 -38.71
CA TYR A 313 -11.31 18.06 -38.36
C TYR A 313 -10.58 16.93 -39.09
N ALA A 314 -9.25 17.05 -39.16
CA ALA A 314 -8.34 15.99 -39.57
C ALA A 314 -7.20 15.83 -38.55
N SER A 315 -6.77 14.60 -38.28
CA SER A 315 -5.72 14.30 -37.31
C SER A 315 -5.22 12.86 -37.44
N TYR A 316 -4.02 12.58 -36.92
CA TYR A 316 -3.65 11.22 -36.53
C TYR A 316 -4.44 10.81 -35.29
N LEU A 317 -5.53 10.06 -35.49
CA LEU A 317 -6.47 9.70 -34.43
C LEU A 317 -6.30 8.23 -34.02
N GLY A 318 -6.12 8.01 -32.72
CA GLY A 318 -6.16 6.71 -32.07
C GLY A 318 -7.20 6.70 -30.96
N ARG A 319 -7.82 5.53 -30.71
CA ARG A 319 -8.79 5.34 -29.62
C ARG A 319 -8.32 4.23 -28.70
N PHE A 320 -8.39 4.50 -27.40
CA PHE A 320 -7.94 3.62 -26.34
C PHE A 320 -9.03 3.51 -25.27
N ARG A 321 -8.99 2.45 -24.47
CA ARG A 321 -9.89 2.26 -23.34
C ARG A 321 -9.09 2.04 -22.06
N VAL A 322 -9.04 3.06 -21.22
CA VAL A 322 -8.29 3.07 -19.97
C VAL A 322 -9.28 3.17 -18.81
N GLU A 323 -9.26 2.24 -17.86
CA GLU A 323 -10.22 2.21 -16.73
C GLU A 323 -11.70 2.21 -17.17
N GLY A 324 -11.99 1.64 -18.35
CA GLY A 324 -13.33 1.65 -18.96
C GLY A 324 -13.75 2.98 -19.59
N VAL A 325 -12.89 4.00 -19.54
CA VAL A 325 -13.09 5.32 -20.15
C VAL A 325 -12.48 5.34 -21.54
N GLU A 326 -13.17 5.97 -22.50
CA GLU A 326 -12.61 6.21 -23.83
C GLU A 326 -11.57 7.33 -23.76
N VAL A 327 -10.38 7.04 -24.31
CA VAL A 327 -9.28 8.00 -24.46
C VAL A 327 -9.00 8.18 -25.95
N GLN A 328 -9.12 9.40 -26.46
CA GLN A 328 -8.79 9.75 -27.84
C GLN A 328 -7.45 10.48 -27.88
N VAL A 329 -6.52 9.97 -28.69
CA VAL A 329 -5.23 10.63 -28.94
C VAL A 329 -5.29 11.24 -30.33
N MET A 330 -5.06 12.54 -30.44
CA MET A 330 -5.06 13.30 -31.69
C MET A 330 -3.69 13.95 -31.91
N GLY A 331 -2.96 13.46 -32.90
CA GLY A 331 -1.70 14.02 -33.37
C GLY A 331 -1.91 15.01 -34.52
N ASP A 332 -1.28 16.18 -34.44
CA ASP A 332 -1.37 17.24 -35.46
C ASP A 332 -2.84 17.59 -35.81
N LEU A 333 -3.64 17.94 -34.80
CA LEU A 333 -5.05 18.28 -35.00
C LEU A 333 -5.21 19.51 -35.89
N VAL A 334 -6.03 19.36 -36.92
CA VAL A 334 -6.43 20.39 -37.87
C VAL A 334 -7.95 20.55 -37.83
N ILE A 335 -8.46 21.72 -37.43
CA ILE A 335 -9.91 21.97 -37.36
C ILE A 335 -10.38 22.64 -38.65
N LYS A 336 -11.55 22.25 -39.15
CA LYS A 336 -12.14 22.73 -40.40
C LYS A 336 -13.50 23.34 -40.13
N GLY A 337 -13.77 24.48 -40.77
CA GLY A 337 -15.09 25.10 -40.72
C GLY A 337 -15.07 26.55 -41.15
N ARG A 338 -16.23 27.12 -41.46
CA ARG A 338 -16.40 28.54 -41.83
C ARG A 338 -15.45 29.02 -42.94
N GLY A 339 -15.06 28.14 -43.86
CA GLY A 339 -14.14 28.45 -44.97
C GLY A 339 -12.67 28.57 -44.57
N CYS A 340 -12.31 28.25 -43.33
CA CYS A 340 -10.94 28.32 -42.81
C CYS A 340 -10.49 26.99 -42.20
N THR A 341 -9.19 26.88 -41.93
CA THR A 341 -8.57 25.75 -41.26
C THR A 341 -7.72 26.26 -40.09
N LEU A 342 -7.89 25.69 -38.91
CA LEU A 342 -7.08 26.00 -37.73
C LEU A 342 -6.02 24.94 -37.47
N THR A 343 -4.86 25.36 -36.98
CA THR A 343 -3.66 24.53 -36.80
C THR A 343 -3.27 24.38 -35.32
N PRO A 344 -2.26 23.52 -34.98
CA PRO A 344 -1.96 23.12 -33.61
C PRO A 344 -1.57 24.23 -32.62
N ALA A 345 -1.36 25.47 -33.08
CA ALA A 345 -1.00 26.60 -32.22
C ALA A 345 -2.00 26.83 -31.06
N LEU A 346 -3.26 26.43 -31.25
CA LEU A 346 -4.29 26.42 -30.21
C LEU A 346 -3.89 25.63 -28.95
N TYR A 347 -3.03 24.63 -29.10
CA TYR A 347 -2.66 23.69 -28.04
C TYR A 347 -1.19 23.80 -27.65
N ALA A 348 -0.42 24.65 -28.34
CA ALA A 348 0.99 24.93 -28.06
C ALA A 348 1.20 25.79 -26.80
N ARG A 349 0.12 26.30 -26.20
CA ARG A 349 0.14 27.18 -25.01
C ARG A 349 -0.71 26.58 -23.89
N PRO A 350 -0.37 25.38 -23.39
CA PRO A 350 -1.14 24.74 -22.35
C PRO A 350 -1.06 25.51 -21.05
N ARG A 351 -2.15 25.50 -20.29
CA ARG A 351 -2.18 25.94 -18.90
C ARG A 351 -1.76 24.76 -18.01
N ARG A 352 -0.91 25.02 -17.02
CA ARG A 352 -0.65 24.04 -15.95
C ARG A 352 -1.77 24.08 -14.93
N VAL A 353 -2.34 22.93 -14.64
CA VAL A 353 -3.31 22.75 -13.55
C VAL A 353 -2.74 21.71 -12.59
N SER A 354 -2.65 22.08 -11.31
CA SER A 354 -2.25 21.16 -10.26
C SER A 354 -3.42 20.25 -9.94
N VAL A 355 -3.18 18.95 -10.07
CA VAL A 355 -4.14 17.92 -9.80
C VAL A 355 -3.48 16.95 -8.82
N ALA A 356 -3.68 17.24 -7.53
CA ALA A 356 -2.94 16.64 -6.43
C ALA A 356 -1.45 16.95 -6.46
N ASP A 357 -0.60 15.92 -6.51
CA ASP A 357 0.85 16.04 -6.62
C ASP A 357 1.32 16.14 -8.08
N GLU A 358 0.40 16.00 -9.05
CA GLU A 358 0.71 16.01 -10.47
C GLU A 358 0.43 17.38 -11.11
N SER A 359 1.27 17.77 -12.06
CA SER A 359 1.09 18.99 -12.86
C SER A 359 0.64 18.60 -14.26
N LEU A 360 -0.65 18.77 -14.55
CA LEU A 360 -1.23 18.44 -15.84
C LEU A 360 -1.22 19.66 -16.76
N LEU A 361 -0.96 19.41 -18.04
CA LEU A 361 -1.11 20.39 -19.11
C LEU A 361 -2.52 20.28 -19.68
N VAL A 362 -3.26 21.37 -19.66
CA VAL A 362 -4.63 21.44 -20.20
C VAL A 362 -4.74 22.55 -21.23
N VAL A 363 -5.54 22.34 -22.26
CA VAL A 363 -5.87 23.38 -23.23
C VAL A 363 -6.67 24.49 -22.53
N PRO A 364 -6.25 25.77 -22.60
CA PRO A 364 -6.97 26.87 -21.98
C PRO A 364 -8.33 27.09 -22.65
N LEU A 365 -9.27 27.68 -21.91
CA LEU A 365 -10.65 27.88 -22.40
C LEU A 365 -10.71 28.85 -23.60
N GLU A 366 -9.80 29.80 -23.70
CA GLU A 366 -9.65 30.72 -24.83
C GLU A 366 -9.36 29.94 -26.13
N ALA A 367 -8.43 28.99 -26.07
CA ALA A 367 -8.14 28.12 -27.21
C ALA A 367 -9.30 27.16 -27.52
N GLN A 368 -9.97 26.63 -26.49
CA GLN A 368 -11.17 25.80 -26.68
C GLN A 368 -12.32 26.61 -27.30
N LEU A 369 -12.48 27.90 -26.95
CA LEU A 369 -13.48 28.78 -27.54
C LEU A 369 -13.24 28.92 -29.05
N VAL A 370 -12.01 29.28 -29.44
CA VAL A 370 -11.62 29.43 -30.85
C VAL A 370 -11.81 28.10 -31.58
N ALA A 371 -11.33 26.98 -31.03
CA ALA A 371 -11.50 25.66 -31.64
C ALA A 371 -12.98 25.30 -31.88
N ASN A 372 -13.81 25.41 -30.84
CA ASN A 372 -15.23 25.03 -30.92
C ASN A 372 -16.05 25.99 -31.79
N PHE A 373 -15.60 27.23 -32.01
CA PHE A 373 -16.28 28.20 -32.87
C PHE A 373 -16.36 27.76 -34.33
N PHE A 374 -15.39 26.95 -34.78
CA PHE A 374 -15.31 26.48 -36.18
C PHE A 374 -15.95 25.11 -36.37
N ILE A 375 -16.13 24.32 -35.32
CA ILE A 375 -16.72 22.98 -35.40
C ILE A 375 -18.24 23.09 -35.47
N GLU A 376 -18.84 22.55 -36.52
CA GLU A 376 -20.29 22.54 -36.69
C GLU A 376 -20.98 21.77 -35.54
N GLY A 377 -22.07 22.34 -35.00
CA GLY A 377 -22.84 21.73 -33.90
C GLY A 377 -22.26 21.96 -32.49
N LYS A 378 -21.27 22.84 -32.35
CA LYS A 378 -20.66 23.20 -31.04
C LYS A 378 -21.11 24.57 -30.51
N GLU A 379 -22.13 25.20 -31.10
CA GLU A 379 -22.61 26.55 -30.73
C GLU A 379 -23.03 26.64 -29.26
N GLY A 380 -23.60 25.56 -28.71
CA GLY A 380 -23.93 25.46 -27.28
C GLY A 380 -22.68 25.50 -26.40
N ARG A 381 -21.62 24.77 -26.77
CA ARG A 381 -20.35 24.76 -26.05
C ARG A 381 -19.63 26.11 -26.15
N VAL A 382 -19.63 26.72 -27.33
CA VAL A 382 -19.08 28.07 -27.57
C VAL A 382 -19.74 29.09 -26.64
N ARG A 383 -21.08 29.12 -26.59
CA ARG A 383 -21.83 30.02 -25.68
C ARG A 383 -21.51 29.75 -24.21
N GLN A 384 -21.39 28.48 -23.82
CA GLN A 384 -21.06 28.11 -22.44
C GLN A 384 -19.66 28.58 -22.04
N ILE A 385 -18.66 28.35 -22.90
CA ILE A 385 -17.28 28.80 -22.67
C ILE A 385 -17.22 30.32 -22.61
N ALA A 386 -17.83 31.01 -23.58
CA ALA A 386 -17.85 32.48 -23.63
C ALA A 386 -18.52 33.11 -22.40
N ALA A 387 -19.65 32.55 -21.95
CA ALA A 387 -20.31 33.00 -20.73
C ALA A 387 -19.43 32.82 -19.48
N HIS A 388 -18.74 31.70 -19.37
CA HIS A 388 -17.81 31.46 -18.27
C HIS A 388 -16.60 32.39 -18.30
N LEU A 389 -16.00 32.59 -19.47
CA LEU A 389 -14.88 33.52 -19.64
C LEU A 389 -15.27 34.97 -19.32
N ARG A 390 -16.49 35.40 -19.66
CA ARG A 390 -17.01 36.71 -19.22
C ARG A 390 -17.17 36.79 -17.70
N ALA A 391 -17.73 35.76 -17.09
CA ALA A 391 -17.98 35.74 -15.64
C ALA A 391 -16.69 35.69 -14.80
N CYS A 392 -15.68 34.97 -15.26
CA CYS A 392 -14.44 34.71 -14.51
C CYS A 392 -13.23 35.54 -14.98
N GLY A 393 -13.38 36.28 -16.08
CA GLY A 393 -12.27 36.90 -16.79
C GLY A 393 -11.50 35.90 -17.64
N TYR A 394 -10.91 36.40 -18.73
CA TYR A 394 -10.09 35.62 -19.67
C TYR A 394 -8.83 36.36 -20.04
N ASP A 395 -7.82 35.63 -20.49
CA ASP A 395 -6.57 36.21 -20.95
C ASP A 395 -6.75 36.83 -22.35
N LYS A 396 -7.01 38.14 -22.36
CA LYS A 396 -7.15 38.94 -23.59
C LYS A 396 -5.88 38.91 -24.44
N ALA A 397 -4.69 38.81 -23.84
CA ALA A 397 -3.44 38.78 -24.59
C ALA A 397 -3.27 37.43 -25.30
N LEU A 398 -3.55 36.33 -24.59
CA LEU A 398 -3.58 34.99 -25.18
C LEU A 398 -4.60 34.92 -26.32
N LEU A 399 -5.83 35.39 -26.12
CA LEU A 399 -6.85 35.35 -27.17
C LEU A 399 -6.44 36.16 -28.41
N ARG A 400 -5.89 37.37 -28.23
CA ARG A 400 -5.36 38.17 -29.35
C ARG A 400 -4.29 37.42 -30.12
N GLN A 401 -3.39 36.77 -29.40
CA GLN A 401 -2.30 36.02 -30.01
C GLN A 401 -2.82 34.79 -30.77
N LEU A 402 -3.74 34.02 -30.17
CA LEU A 402 -4.37 32.89 -30.82
C LEU A 402 -5.07 33.31 -32.11
N LEU A 403 -5.82 34.41 -32.10
CA LEU A 403 -6.51 34.90 -33.30
C LEU A 403 -5.55 35.37 -34.39
N ALA A 404 -4.44 36.03 -34.02
CA ALA A 404 -3.42 36.49 -34.96
C ALA A 404 -2.65 35.33 -35.63
N GLU A 405 -2.46 34.21 -34.93
CA GLU A 405 -1.72 33.04 -35.43
C GLU A 405 -2.53 32.17 -36.42
N GLN A 406 -3.85 32.41 -36.57
CA GLN A 406 -4.73 31.56 -37.40
C GLN A 406 -5.11 32.17 -38.76
N GLU A 407 -4.50 33.31 -39.15
CA GLU A 407 -4.76 34.00 -40.44
C GLU A 407 -6.26 34.16 -40.78
N LEU A 408 -7.06 34.55 -39.78
CA LEU A 408 -8.52 34.62 -39.90
C LEU A 408 -9.01 35.92 -40.55
N PRO A 409 -10.12 35.90 -41.32
CA PRO A 409 -10.82 37.10 -41.75
C PRO A 409 -11.22 37.98 -40.57
N GLU A 410 -11.10 39.30 -40.74
CA GLU A 410 -11.41 40.28 -39.68
C GLU A 410 -12.85 40.12 -39.14
N SER A 411 -13.82 39.82 -40.00
CA SER A 411 -15.21 39.57 -39.59
C SER A 411 -15.35 38.38 -38.63
N ILE A 412 -14.55 37.31 -38.80
CA ILE A 412 -14.56 36.16 -37.89
C ILE A 412 -13.92 36.51 -36.55
N VAL A 413 -12.85 37.30 -36.59
CA VAL A 413 -12.18 37.81 -35.39
C VAL A 413 -13.16 38.65 -34.57
N GLU A 414 -13.89 39.57 -35.22
CA GLU A 414 -14.92 40.39 -34.59
C GLU A 414 -16.06 39.55 -33.99
N GLU A 415 -16.53 38.51 -34.70
CA GLU A 415 -17.55 37.59 -34.16
C GLU A 415 -17.09 36.92 -32.86
N ILE A 416 -15.84 36.42 -32.81
CA ILE A 416 -15.29 35.77 -31.62
C ILE A 416 -15.17 36.77 -30.46
N TRP A 417 -14.72 38.00 -30.73
CA TRP A 417 -14.71 39.07 -29.71
C TRP A 417 -16.11 39.44 -29.24
N GLY A 418 -17.09 39.47 -30.14
CA GLY A 418 -18.49 39.75 -29.84
C GLY A 418 -19.10 38.75 -28.85
N LEU A 419 -18.67 37.48 -28.88
CA LEU A 419 -19.08 36.48 -27.89
C LEU A 419 -18.64 36.83 -26.45
N LEU A 420 -17.55 37.59 -26.33
CA LEU A 420 -16.90 37.94 -25.06
C LEU A 420 -17.13 39.40 -24.65
N ALA A 421 -17.85 40.19 -25.45
CA ALA A 421 -18.33 41.50 -25.08
C ALA A 421 -19.47 41.38 -24.05
N ASP A 422 -19.54 42.34 -23.12
CA ASP A 422 -20.68 42.45 -22.21
C ASP A 422 -21.94 42.72 -23.06
N GLY A 423 -22.98 41.91 -22.82
CA GLY A 423 -24.26 42.02 -23.53
C GLY A 423 -25.09 43.19 -23.07
#